data_AF-A0A3M8END0-F1
#
_entry.id   AF-A0A3M8END0-F1
#
_cell.length_a   1.000
_cell.length_b   1.000
_cell.length_c   1.000
_cell.angle_alpha   90.00
_cell.angle_beta   90.00
_cell.angle_gamma   90.00
#
_symmetry.space_group_name_H-M   'P 1'
#
loop_
_entity.id
_entity.type
_entity.pdbx_description
1 polymer ?
#
loop_
_entity_poly.entity_id
_entity_poly.type
_entity_poly.pdbx_seq_one_letter_code
_entity_poly.pdbx_strand_id
1 'polypeptide(L)'
;MVCTAGFREDGSWIRIFPVPFRKLDYQNQFEKWQWIEIDLVKNTSDFRPESYRPTDLDREIRMLDKIDTKGDWAKRKLHIGDTIWDNMTELIAAAKDPNRRIPYRGVCHRIARKNGL
;
A
#
# COMPACT_ATOMS: atom_id res chain seq x y z
N MET A 1 -1.45 -7.98 14.83
CA MET A 1 -1.23 -6.84 13.90
C MET A 1 -0.54 -7.34 12.65
N VAL A 2 -0.78 -6.73 11.50
CA VAL A 2 -0.11 -7.06 10.23
C VAL A 2 0.39 -5.81 9.53
N CYS A 3 1.38 -5.97 8.65
CA CYS A 3 1.79 -4.93 7.70
C CYS A 3 0.93 -5.04 6.44
N THR A 4 0.44 -3.90 5.95
CA THR A 4 -0.28 -3.84 4.67
C THR A 4 0.50 -2.96 3.71
N ALA A 5 0.87 -3.50 2.55
CA ALA A 5 1.46 -2.73 1.46
C ALA A 5 0.40 -2.44 0.39
N GLY A 6 0.51 -1.27 -0.22
CA GLY A 6 -0.40 -0.84 -1.27
C GLY A 6 0.10 0.31 -2.13
N PHE A 7 -0.79 0.80 -3.00
CA PHE A 7 -0.55 2.03 -3.77
C PHE A 7 -1.50 3.15 -3.35
N ARG A 8 -1.18 4.37 -3.76
CA ARG A 8 -2.10 5.52 -3.83
C ARG A 8 -2.60 5.69 -5.27
N GLU A 9 -3.52 6.63 -5.47
CA GLU A 9 -4.08 6.96 -6.79
C GLU A 9 -3.03 7.45 -7.79
N ASP A 10 -1.99 8.13 -7.31
CA ASP A 10 -0.85 8.57 -8.11
C ASP A 10 0.15 7.43 -8.45
N GLY A 11 -0.14 6.20 -8.02
CA GLY A 11 0.73 5.03 -8.20
C GLY A 11 1.94 4.99 -7.24
N SER A 12 2.05 5.92 -6.30
CA SER A 12 3.07 5.88 -5.25
C SER A 12 2.79 4.77 -4.24
N TRP A 13 3.84 4.18 -3.67
CA TRP A 13 3.68 3.16 -2.64
C TRP A 13 3.24 3.74 -1.31
N ILE A 14 2.55 2.89 -0.58
CA ILE A 14 2.23 3.09 0.81
C ILE A 14 2.36 1.78 1.59
N ARG A 15 3.06 1.85 2.72
CA ARG A 15 3.15 0.80 3.72
C ARG A 15 2.41 1.29 4.96
N ILE A 16 1.41 0.53 5.39
CA ILE A 16 0.61 0.84 6.57
C ILE A 16 0.92 -0.21 7.63
N PHE A 17 1.48 0.24 8.75
CA PHE A 17 1.76 -0.61 9.90
C PHE A 17 1.65 0.17 11.21
N PRO A 18 1.00 -0.38 12.24
CA PRO A 18 0.33 -1.67 12.27
C PRO A 18 -1.14 -1.56 11.80
N VAL A 19 -1.64 -2.58 11.10
CA VAL A 19 -3.07 -2.69 10.77
C VAL A 19 -3.69 -3.86 11.56
N PRO A 20 -4.81 -3.65 12.28
CA PRO A 20 -5.46 -4.70 13.07
C PRO A 20 -6.35 -5.62 12.21
N PHE A 21 -5.92 -5.97 10.98
CA PHE A 21 -6.75 -6.67 9.99
C PHE A 21 -7.52 -7.88 10.52
N ARG A 22 -6.86 -8.74 11.32
CA ARG A 22 -7.48 -9.95 11.89
C ARG A 22 -8.46 -9.69 13.03
N LYS A 23 -8.45 -8.47 13.59
CA LYS A 23 -9.36 -8.03 14.65
C LYS A 23 -10.54 -7.22 14.10
N LEU A 24 -10.48 -6.82 12.83
CA LEU A 24 -11.60 -6.15 12.18
C LEU A 24 -12.75 -7.16 12.05
N ASP A 25 -13.97 -6.68 12.27
CA ASP A 25 -15.19 -7.43 11.93
C ASP A 25 -15.11 -7.91 10.49
N TYR A 26 -15.73 -9.05 10.20
CA TYR A 26 -15.63 -9.68 8.87
C TYR A 26 -16.01 -8.72 7.73
N GLN A 27 -17.01 -7.85 7.95
CA GLN A 27 -17.44 -6.82 6.99
C GLN A 27 -16.39 -5.73 6.75
N ASN A 28 -15.50 -5.52 7.71
CA ASN A 28 -14.40 -4.55 7.67
C ASN A 28 -13.07 -5.18 7.22
N GLN A 29 -13.08 -6.47 6.83
CA GLN A 29 -11.91 -7.13 6.24
C GLN A 29 -11.87 -6.88 4.73
N PHE A 30 -11.19 -5.80 4.37
CA PHE A 30 -10.90 -5.44 2.98
C PHE A 30 -10.21 -6.58 2.20
N GLU A 31 -10.49 -6.68 0.91
CA GLU A 31 -10.00 -7.71 0.01
C GLU A 31 -8.68 -7.35 -0.68
N LYS A 32 -8.08 -8.32 -1.40
CA LYS A 32 -6.94 -8.07 -2.28
C LYS A 32 -7.41 -7.24 -3.48
N TRP A 33 -6.64 -6.23 -3.86
CA TRP A 33 -6.95 -5.27 -4.94
C TRP A 33 -8.22 -4.45 -4.71
N GLN A 34 -8.53 -4.16 -3.45
CA GLN A 34 -9.61 -3.25 -3.09
C GLN A 34 -9.05 -1.88 -2.70
N TRP A 35 -9.70 -0.83 -3.19
CA TRP A 35 -9.51 0.52 -2.69
C TRP A 35 -10.09 0.62 -1.28
N ILE A 36 -9.32 1.19 -0.37
CA ILE A 36 -9.76 1.53 0.97
C ILE A 36 -9.47 3.00 1.24
N GLU A 37 -10.25 3.60 2.12
CA GLU A 37 -9.98 4.93 2.64
C GLU A 37 -9.79 4.85 4.15
N ILE A 38 -8.68 5.42 4.61
CA ILE A 38 -8.24 5.36 6.00
C ILE A 38 -7.38 6.59 6.32
N ASP A 39 -7.53 7.10 7.53
CA ASP A 39 -6.75 8.23 8.02
C ASP A 39 -5.38 7.75 8.52
N LEU A 40 -4.33 8.35 7.95
CA LEU A 40 -2.95 7.91 8.13
C LEU A 40 -2.05 9.06 8.55
N VAL A 41 -1.12 8.74 9.45
CA VAL A 41 -0.01 9.61 9.85
C VAL A 41 1.32 8.96 9.52
N LYS A 42 2.36 9.79 9.32
CA LYS A 42 3.71 9.31 9.07
C LYS A 42 4.18 8.44 10.24
N ASN A 43 4.76 7.27 9.93
CA ASN A 43 5.39 6.45 10.96
C ASN A 43 6.84 6.91 11.15
N THR A 44 7.14 7.55 12.28
CA THR A 44 8.48 8.09 12.59
C THR A 44 9.47 7.02 13.04
N SER A 45 8.99 5.81 13.38
CA SER A 45 9.85 4.67 13.76
C SER A 45 10.37 3.87 12.56
N ASP A 46 9.94 4.20 11.34
CA ASP A 46 10.34 3.54 10.11
C ASP A 46 10.79 4.58 9.09
N PHE A 47 12.08 4.56 8.75
CA PHE A 47 12.71 5.57 7.89
C PHE A 47 12.17 5.58 6.46
N ARG A 48 11.50 4.51 6.03
CA ARG A 48 10.99 4.40 4.66
C ARG A 48 9.99 5.51 4.35
N PRO A 49 10.15 6.26 3.25
CA PRO A 49 9.29 7.40 2.93
C PRO A 49 7.82 7.00 2.73
N GLU A 50 7.56 5.76 2.31
CA GLU A 50 6.24 5.17 2.15
C GLU A 50 5.62 4.61 3.44
N SER A 51 6.30 4.67 4.60
CA SER A 51 5.79 4.11 5.87
C SER A 51 4.85 5.07 6.63
N TYR A 52 3.63 4.58 6.90
CA TYR A 52 2.54 5.25 7.59
C TYR A 52 1.87 4.30 8.58
N ARG A 53 1.08 4.87 9.49
CA ARG A 53 0.24 4.13 10.45
C ARG A 53 -1.14 4.77 10.54
N PRO A 54 -2.20 4.00 10.87
CA PRO A 54 -3.50 4.58 11.18
C PRO A 54 -3.39 5.63 12.28
N THR A 55 -4.14 6.73 12.16
CA THR A 55 -4.27 7.72 13.25
C THR A 55 -4.89 7.11 14.49
N ASP A 56 -5.87 6.23 14.26
CA ASP A 56 -6.65 5.51 15.24
C ASP A 56 -6.84 4.08 14.74
N LEU A 57 -6.65 3.09 15.62
CA LEU A 57 -6.77 1.68 15.29
C LEU A 57 -8.21 1.17 15.35
N ASP A 58 -9.09 1.88 16.05
CA ASP A 58 -10.50 1.52 16.24
C ASP A 58 -11.40 2.24 15.22
N ARG A 59 -10.86 3.23 14.50
CA ARG A 59 -11.58 3.93 13.44
C ARG A 59 -11.84 3.01 12.25
N GLU A 60 -13.05 3.16 11.69
CA GLU A 60 -13.51 2.39 10.55
C GLU A 60 -12.64 2.61 9.30
N ILE A 61 -12.39 1.52 8.57
CA ILE A 61 -11.76 1.53 7.25
C ILE A 61 -12.87 1.49 6.21
N ARG A 62 -12.98 2.53 5.40
CA ARG A 62 -14.02 2.60 4.36
C ARG A 62 -13.64 1.73 3.18
N MET A 63 -14.52 0.79 2.83
CA MET A 63 -14.40 -0.07 1.66
C MET A 63 -14.85 0.66 0.41
N LEU A 64 -14.01 0.68 -0.61
CA LEU A 64 -14.33 1.24 -1.92
C LEU A 64 -14.25 0.13 -2.98
N ASP A 65 -14.13 0.54 -4.24
CA ASP A 65 -14.17 -0.35 -5.38
C ASP A 65 -13.04 -1.39 -5.38
N LYS A 66 -13.39 -2.59 -5.82
CA LYS A 66 -12.44 -3.66 -6.11
C LYS A 66 -11.98 -3.55 -7.55
N ILE A 67 -10.66 -3.54 -7.76
CA ILE A 67 -10.09 -3.67 -9.09
C ILE A 67 -10.22 -5.13 -9.53
N ASP A 68 -11.13 -5.38 -10.46
CA ASP A 68 -11.36 -6.69 -11.06
C ASP A 68 -10.16 -7.18 -11.90
N THR A 69 -10.26 -8.42 -12.39
CA THR A 69 -9.25 -9.06 -13.26
C THR A 69 -9.67 -9.07 -14.73
N LYS A 70 -10.77 -8.42 -15.11
CA LYS A 70 -11.29 -8.43 -16.48
C LYS A 70 -10.33 -7.69 -17.42
N GLY A 71 -10.33 -8.08 -18.68
CA GLY A 71 -9.45 -7.50 -19.70
C GLY A 71 -7.97 -7.79 -19.43
N ASP A 72 -7.64 -9.05 -19.11
CA ASP A 72 -6.27 -9.51 -18.83
C ASP A 72 -5.51 -8.62 -17.83
N TRP A 73 -6.15 -8.35 -16.69
CA TRP A 73 -5.56 -7.58 -15.60
C TRP A 73 -5.19 -6.14 -15.97
N ALA A 74 -5.72 -5.59 -17.07
CA ALA A 74 -5.33 -4.27 -17.58
C ALA A 74 -5.38 -3.18 -16.51
N LYS A 75 -6.48 -3.08 -15.74
CA LYS A 75 -6.61 -2.09 -14.65
C LYS A 75 -5.56 -2.29 -13.55
N ARG A 76 -5.22 -3.53 -13.22
CA ARG A 76 -4.20 -3.84 -12.21
C ARG A 76 -2.80 -3.51 -12.73
N LYS A 77 -2.53 -3.80 -14.01
CA LYS A 77 -1.26 -3.48 -14.68
C LYS A 77 -0.97 -1.98 -14.69
N LEU A 78 -1.97 -1.11 -14.75
CA LEU A 78 -1.80 0.35 -14.65
C LEU A 78 -1.20 0.82 -13.31
N HIS A 79 -1.39 0.06 -12.23
CA HIS A 79 -0.86 0.38 -10.90
C HIS A 79 0.46 -0.33 -10.60
N ILE A 80 0.71 -1.45 -11.30
CA ILE A 80 2.04 -2.04 -11.44
C ILE A 80 2.78 -1.16 -12.46
N GLY A 81 4.03 -1.42 -12.73
CA GLY A 81 4.74 -0.71 -13.78
C GLY A 81 6.18 -1.09 -13.84
N ASP A 82 6.93 -0.30 -14.58
CA ASP A 82 7.74 -0.93 -15.61
C ASP A 82 9.18 -1.18 -15.16
N THR A 83 9.53 -0.80 -13.93
CA THR A 83 10.87 -1.01 -13.38
C THR A 83 11.04 -2.47 -12.95
N ILE A 84 11.82 -3.20 -13.75
CA ILE A 84 12.25 -4.56 -13.46
C ILE A 84 13.67 -4.48 -12.89
N TRP A 85 13.89 -5.13 -11.74
CA TRP A 85 15.21 -5.30 -11.14
C TRP A 85 15.67 -6.73 -11.42
N ASP A 86 16.85 -6.87 -12.02
CA ASP A 86 17.49 -8.16 -12.29
C ASP A 86 18.67 -8.45 -11.34
N ASN A 87 19.11 -7.44 -10.57
CA ASN A 87 20.16 -7.54 -9.58
C ASN A 87 19.64 -7.34 -8.15
N MET A 88 19.73 -8.38 -7.33
CA MET A 88 19.27 -8.36 -5.94
C MET A 88 20.08 -7.39 -5.05
N THR A 89 21.38 -7.25 -5.29
CA THR A 89 22.25 -6.36 -4.51
C THR A 89 21.86 -4.91 -4.74
N GLU A 90 21.63 -4.52 -6.00
CA GLU A 90 21.18 -3.18 -6.35
C GLU A 90 19.79 -2.87 -5.79
N LEU A 91 18.87 -3.84 -5.87
CA LEU A 91 17.53 -3.72 -5.28
C LEU A 91 17.61 -3.48 -3.76
N ILE A 92 18.42 -4.25 -3.04
CA ILE A 92 18.58 -4.11 -1.59
C ILE A 92 19.25 -2.78 -1.24
N ALA A 93 20.27 -2.35 -1.98
CA ALA A 93 20.94 -1.08 -1.76
C ALA A 93 19.98 0.09 -1.96
N ALA A 94 19.21 0.07 -3.05
CA ALA A 94 18.18 1.08 -3.30
C ALA A 94 17.10 1.10 -2.21
N ALA A 95 16.78 -0.05 -1.60
CA ALA A 95 15.75 -0.17 -0.57
C ALA A 95 16.15 0.40 0.78
N LYS A 96 17.46 0.55 1.01
CA LYS A 96 18.03 1.11 2.23
C LYS A 96 18.34 2.60 2.12
N ASP A 97 18.22 3.19 0.93
CA ASP A 97 18.45 4.61 0.71
C ASP A 97 17.20 5.43 1.12
N PRO A 98 17.26 6.24 2.19
CA PRO A 98 16.12 7.01 2.67
C PRO A 98 15.70 8.14 1.72
N ASN A 99 16.60 8.57 0.83
CA ASN A 99 16.33 9.62 -0.16
C ASN A 99 15.75 9.03 -1.45
N ARG A 100 15.91 7.72 -1.66
CA ARG A 100 15.39 7.03 -2.83
C ARG A 100 14.00 6.52 -2.57
N ARG A 101 13.01 7.17 -3.19
CA ARG A 101 11.73 6.51 -3.46
C ARG A 101 11.99 5.49 -4.55
N ILE A 102 12.16 4.22 -4.19
CA ILE A 102 12.17 3.20 -5.23
C ILE A 102 10.80 3.26 -5.89
N PRO A 103 10.73 3.38 -7.22
CA PRO A 103 9.56 2.95 -7.95
C PRO A 103 9.51 1.43 -7.84
N TYR A 104 9.21 0.91 -6.64
CA TYR A 104 8.75 -0.45 -6.52
C TYR A 104 7.56 -0.52 -7.46
N ARG A 105 7.48 -1.51 -8.31
CA ARG A 105 6.27 -1.71 -9.11
C ARG A 105 6.10 -3.22 -9.33
N GLY A 106 6.12 -3.97 -8.22
CA GLY A 106 5.92 -5.42 -8.18
C GLY A 106 5.25 -5.89 -6.89
N VAL A 107 4.16 -6.66 -7.05
CA VAL A 107 3.25 -7.33 -6.09
C VAL A 107 2.69 -6.49 -4.94
N CYS A 108 1.72 -5.66 -5.29
CA CYS A 108 0.80 -5.06 -4.35
C CYS A 108 -0.29 -6.03 -3.91
N HIS A 109 -0.76 -5.85 -2.67
CA HIS A 109 -1.93 -6.56 -2.18
C HIS A 109 -3.16 -5.66 -2.11
N ARG A 110 -3.06 -4.34 -1.89
CA ARG A 110 -4.22 -3.45 -1.63
C ARG A 110 -3.98 -1.98 -1.98
N ILE A 111 -5.00 -1.12 -2.00
CA ILE A 111 -4.81 0.25 -2.50
C ILE A 111 -5.51 1.25 -1.56
N ALA A 112 -4.82 2.33 -1.16
CA ALA A 112 -5.31 3.27 -0.16
C ALA A 112 -5.48 4.67 -0.73
N ARG A 113 -6.66 5.26 -0.57
CA ARG A 113 -6.90 6.70 -0.71
C ARG A 113 -6.57 7.38 0.61
N LYS A 114 -5.85 8.50 0.52
CA LYS A 114 -5.66 9.42 1.65
C LYS A 114 -6.76 10.48 1.54
N ASN A 115 -7.55 10.68 2.59
CA ASN A 115 -8.41 11.87 2.65
C ASN A 115 -7.52 13.12 2.60
N GLY A 116 -7.90 14.06 1.73
CA GLY A 116 -7.24 15.35 1.59
C GLY A 116 -7.20 16.10 2.92
N LEU A 117 -6.09 16.79 3.16
CA LEU A 117 -6.14 18.05 3.91
C LEU A 117 -6.88 19.07 3.03
#